data_AF-A0A4D6KBX1-F1
#
_entry.id   AF-A0A4D6KBX1-F1
#
_cell.length_a   1.000
_cell.length_b   1.000
_cell.length_c   1.000
_cell.angle_alpha   90.00
_cell.angle_beta   90.00
_cell.angle_gamma   90.00
#
_symmetry.space_group_name_H-M   'P 1'
#
loop_
_entity.id
_entity.type
_entity.pdbx_description
1 polymer ?
#
loop_
_entity_poly.entity_id
_entity_poly.type
_entity_poly.pdbx_seq_one_letter_code
_entity_poly.pdbx_strand_id
1 'polypeptide(L)'
;MRDHFEVGRYDAAGRLGELTVPRAGVTVETPALLPVVNPHVQTIEPSTLASEFGAEILITNSYILHQSDDLREPAERQGLHELLDFPGAIMTDSGSFQLAEYGEIDVTTEEILAFQREIGSDIGTPVDIPTPPDVARERAESELATTQERLEIADGVDTGEMLTTAPIQGSTYPDLRERAAEHAHGTDLDVFPVGAVVPLMNEYRYDDLADVVAACKRGLGEDAPVHLFGAGHPMMFAMAVALGCDLFDSAAYALYARDGRYLTVRGTEHLDDMDYFPCSCPVCVEYEPADLRAMDDQRGEDLLARHNLHVTYGEIRTIKQAIRDGDLMELVDSRARAHPTMLDGYRTLLDHAEQLETTDRIAKDTVFHTSTESARRPEVVRHHQRLDRFDLSGSILLTEGERDEEYDESWQVTPPFGPYPREMSDAYPFTAEVPERLSPQAYETAADGVARLAECNPDATVTLAQFEWPESALARVPDSVTVRHLGED
;
A
#
# COMPACT_ATOMS: atom_id res chain seq x y z
N MET A 1 12.37 20.86 -6.98
CA MET A 1 10.90 20.93 -7.13
C MET A 1 10.52 19.67 -7.89
N ARG A 2 9.73 18.79 -7.27
CA ARG A 2 9.55 17.42 -7.76
C ARG A 2 8.55 17.42 -8.91
N ASP A 3 9.07 17.68 -10.10
CA ASP A 3 8.29 17.89 -11.33
C ASP A 3 8.02 16.58 -12.09
N HIS A 4 8.32 15.43 -11.47
CA HIS A 4 8.32 14.12 -12.14
C HIS A 4 7.20 13.17 -11.70
N PHE A 5 6.43 13.51 -10.66
CA PHE A 5 5.31 12.69 -10.21
C PHE A 5 4.03 13.51 -10.09
N GLU A 6 3.01 13.14 -10.87
CA GLU A 6 1.68 13.75 -10.79
C GLU A 6 0.70 12.77 -10.16
N VAL A 7 -0.14 13.26 -9.24
CA VAL A 7 -1.20 12.46 -8.61
C VAL A 7 -2.53 12.80 -9.25
N GLY A 8 -3.26 11.78 -9.72
CA GLY A 8 -4.56 11.93 -10.35
C GLY A 8 -5.74 11.74 -9.39
N ARG A 9 -5.87 10.54 -8.80
CA ARG A 9 -7.03 10.17 -7.97
C ARG A 9 -6.61 9.37 -6.76
N TYR A 10 -7.22 9.67 -5.62
CA TYR A 10 -7.01 8.96 -4.36
C TYR A 10 -8.15 8.00 -4.02
N ASP A 11 -7.85 7.01 -3.19
CA ASP A 11 -8.79 6.28 -2.33
C ASP A 11 -8.03 5.80 -1.10
N ALA A 12 -8.46 6.17 0.11
CA ALA A 12 -7.59 6.23 1.30
C ALA A 12 -6.29 7.01 1.00
N ALA A 13 -5.12 6.45 1.30
CA ALA A 13 -3.84 7.01 0.87
C ALA A 13 -3.32 6.44 -0.46
N GLY A 14 -4.03 5.45 -1.03
CA GLY A 14 -3.72 4.88 -2.33
C GLY A 14 -4.08 5.85 -3.45
N ARG A 15 -3.30 5.82 -4.54
CA ARG A 15 -3.46 6.78 -5.62
C ARG A 15 -3.07 6.25 -6.99
N LEU A 16 -3.79 6.73 -7.98
CA LEU A 16 -3.39 6.69 -9.39
C LEU A 16 -2.46 7.86 -9.65
N GLY A 17 -1.23 7.58 -10.06
CA GLY A 17 -0.24 8.61 -10.37
C GLY A 17 0.50 8.33 -11.67
N GLU A 18 1.27 9.32 -12.11
CA GLU A 18 2.09 9.28 -13.32
C GLU A 18 3.52 9.68 -12.96
N LEU A 19 4.46 8.73 -13.03
CA LEU A 19 5.88 8.96 -12.82
C LEU A 19 6.56 9.16 -14.18
N THR A 20 6.90 10.40 -14.51
CA THR A 20 7.70 10.73 -15.68
C THR A 20 9.15 10.38 -15.43
N VAL A 21 9.75 9.59 -16.32
CA VAL A 21 11.15 9.16 -16.27
C VAL A 21 11.89 9.78 -17.45
N PRO A 22 12.52 10.97 -17.29
CA PRO A 22 12.99 11.78 -18.41
C PRO A 22 14.01 11.07 -19.30
N ARG A 23 14.96 10.36 -18.70
CA ARG A 23 16.03 9.65 -19.43
C ARG A 23 15.50 8.59 -20.40
N ALA A 24 14.53 7.80 -19.96
CA ALA A 24 13.86 6.80 -20.79
C ALA A 24 12.86 7.44 -21.78
N GLY A 25 12.41 8.67 -21.51
CA GLY A 25 11.38 9.34 -22.30
C GLY A 25 10.00 8.68 -22.16
N VAL A 26 9.72 8.04 -21.02
CA VAL A 26 8.46 7.35 -20.71
C VAL A 26 7.80 7.92 -19.47
N THR A 27 6.50 7.64 -19.33
CA THR A 27 5.72 7.90 -18.12
C THR A 27 5.15 6.58 -17.65
N VAL A 28 5.35 6.24 -16.38
CA VAL A 28 4.87 5.01 -15.75
C VAL A 28 3.62 5.31 -14.94
N GLU A 29 2.53 4.58 -15.18
CA GLU A 29 1.30 4.74 -14.40
C GLU A 29 1.40 3.95 -13.09
N THR A 30 1.24 4.62 -11.94
CA THR A 30 1.27 4.02 -10.60
C THR A 30 -0.15 3.71 -10.09
N PRO A 31 -0.35 2.67 -9.25
CA PRO A 31 0.67 1.78 -8.71
C PRO A 31 1.29 0.83 -9.75
N ALA A 32 2.61 0.60 -9.71
CA ALA A 32 3.33 -0.20 -10.70
C ALA A 32 4.20 -1.30 -10.07
N LEU A 33 4.31 -2.43 -10.77
CA LEU A 33 5.22 -3.52 -10.43
C LEU A 33 6.43 -3.51 -11.35
N LEU A 34 7.62 -3.55 -10.74
CA LEU A 34 8.94 -3.67 -11.36
C LEU A 34 9.41 -5.12 -11.21
N PRO A 35 9.38 -5.95 -12.25
CA PRO A 35 9.97 -7.28 -12.18
C PRO A 35 11.48 -7.16 -11.95
N VAL A 36 12.00 -7.90 -10.98
CA VAL A 36 13.44 -7.95 -10.73
C VAL A 36 14.07 -8.90 -11.74
N VAL A 37 14.94 -8.35 -12.59
CA VAL A 37 15.69 -9.12 -13.58
C VAL A 37 17.11 -9.35 -13.09
N ASN A 38 17.45 -10.62 -12.87
CA ASN A 38 18.85 -11.02 -12.71
C ASN A 38 19.49 -11.11 -14.10
N PRO A 39 20.50 -10.28 -14.42
CA PRO A 39 21.03 -10.20 -15.77
C PRO A 39 21.81 -11.45 -16.19
N HIS A 40 22.23 -12.30 -15.24
CA HIS A 40 22.86 -13.59 -15.53
C HIS A 40 21.86 -14.73 -15.78
N VAL A 41 20.67 -14.66 -15.17
CA VAL A 41 19.67 -15.74 -15.23
C VAL A 41 18.28 -15.14 -15.38
N GLN A 42 17.89 -14.94 -16.63
CA GLN A 42 16.58 -14.41 -16.99
C GLN A 42 15.58 -15.56 -17.12
N THR A 43 14.73 -15.76 -16.10
CA THR A 43 13.65 -16.77 -16.19
C THR A 43 12.62 -16.35 -17.25
N ILE A 44 12.33 -15.05 -17.34
CA ILE A 44 11.50 -14.45 -18.39
C ILE A 44 12.32 -13.31 -19.00
N GLU A 45 12.43 -13.31 -20.33
CA GLU A 45 13.13 -12.27 -21.08
C GLU A 45 12.47 -10.90 -20.87
N PRO A 46 13.23 -9.81 -20.66
CA PRO A 46 12.65 -8.49 -20.42
C PRO A 46 11.74 -7.98 -21.54
N SER A 47 12.04 -8.27 -22.81
CA SER A 47 11.14 -7.93 -23.92
C SER A 47 9.78 -8.64 -23.81
N THR A 48 9.73 -9.83 -23.21
CA THR A 48 8.49 -10.55 -22.90
C THR A 48 7.75 -9.88 -21.73
N LEU A 49 8.46 -9.38 -20.72
CA LEU A 49 7.85 -8.59 -19.62
C LEU A 49 7.07 -7.39 -20.17
N ALA A 50 7.68 -6.65 -21.11
CA ALA A 50 7.02 -5.52 -21.77
C ALA A 50 5.83 -5.97 -22.63
N SER A 51 6.05 -6.91 -23.55
CA SER A 51 5.06 -7.23 -24.60
C SER A 51 3.87 -8.07 -24.12
N GLU A 52 4.05 -8.96 -23.13
CA GLU A 52 2.99 -9.84 -22.65
C GLU A 52 2.29 -9.30 -21.40
N PHE A 53 3.04 -8.71 -20.47
CA PHE A 53 2.51 -8.29 -19.18
C PHE A 53 2.23 -6.79 -19.10
N GLY A 54 2.75 -6.01 -20.06
CA GLY A 54 2.64 -4.55 -20.07
C GLY A 54 3.56 -3.89 -19.05
N ALA A 55 4.72 -4.49 -18.76
CA ALA A 55 5.70 -3.87 -17.87
C ALA A 55 6.25 -2.57 -18.51
N GLU A 56 5.98 -1.44 -17.87
CA GLU A 56 6.49 -0.12 -18.28
C GLU A 56 7.85 0.20 -17.64
N ILE A 57 8.16 -0.50 -16.56
CA ILE A 57 9.38 -0.34 -15.76
C ILE A 57 9.83 -1.70 -15.21
N LEU A 58 11.14 -1.91 -15.08
CA LEU A 58 11.73 -3.05 -14.38
C LEU A 58 12.87 -2.60 -13.47
N ILE A 59 13.36 -3.50 -12.64
CA ILE A 59 14.55 -3.26 -11.82
C ILE A 59 15.60 -4.34 -12.03
N THR A 60 16.87 -3.96 -12.05
CA THR A 60 18.01 -4.88 -11.99
C THR A 60 19.03 -4.41 -10.95
N ASN A 61 20.11 -5.15 -10.75
CA ASN A 61 21.11 -4.86 -9.73
C ASN A 61 22.41 -4.38 -10.40
N SER A 62 22.74 -3.10 -10.24
CA SER A 62 23.94 -2.50 -10.83
C SER A 62 25.23 -3.01 -10.21
N TYR A 63 25.20 -3.40 -8.93
CA TYR A 63 26.37 -3.98 -8.27
C TYR A 63 26.75 -5.34 -8.85
N ILE A 64 25.76 -6.19 -9.15
CA ILE A 64 25.99 -7.46 -9.87
C ILE A 64 26.65 -7.19 -11.24
N LEU A 65 26.16 -6.21 -11.99
CA LEU A 65 26.75 -5.82 -13.28
C LEU A 65 28.18 -5.27 -13.11
N HIS A 66 28.41 -4.44 -12.10
CA HIS A 66 29.72 -3.83 -11.83
C HIS A 66 30.79 -4.87 -11.48
N GLN A 67 30.40 -5.95 -10.77
CA GLN A 67 31.28 -7.05 -10.41
C GLN A 67 31.39 -8.15 -11.46
N SER A 68 30.55 -8.11 -12.49
CA SER A 68 30.48 -9.17 -13.49
C SER A 68 31.57 -9.02 -14.55
N ASP A 69 32.48 -10.00 -14.61
CA ASP A 69 33.50 -10.07 -15.68
C ASP A 69 32.87 -10.17 -17.08
N ASP A 70 31.69 -10.80 -17.18
CA ASP A 70 31.02 -11.07 -18.46
C ASP A 70 30.04 -9.97 -18.88
N LEU A 71 29.46 -9.23 -17.93
CA LEU A 71 28.37 -8.28 -18.21
C LEU A 71 28.76 -6.81 -18.06
N ARG A 72 29.83 -6.50 -17.31
CA ARG A 72 30.27 -5.11 -17.11
C ARG A 72 30.61 -4.40 -18.42
N GLU A 73 31.56 -4.96 -19.18
CA GLU A 73 32.00 -4.36 -20.45
C GLU A 73 30.85 -4.25 -21.47
N PRO A 74 29.99 -5.27 -21.66
CA PRO A 74 28.78 -5.10 -22.46
C PRO A 74 27.87 -3.97 -21.99
N ALA A 75 27.57 -3.88 -20.69
CA ALA A 75 26.71 -2.84 -20.13
C ALA A 75 27.29 -1.43 -20.37
N GLU A 76 28.58 -1.23 -20.15
CA GLU A 76 29.28 0.05 -20.41
C GLU A 76 29.30 0.40 -21.91
N ARG A 77 29.47 -0.60 -22.78
CA ARG A 77 29.63 -0.37 -24.22
C ARG A 77 28.31 -0.12 -24.95
N GLN A 78 27.24 -0.84 -24.60
CA GLN A 78 25.98 -0.82 -25.35
C GLN A 78 24.79 -0.24 -24.55
N GLY A 79 24.93 -0.11 -23.23
CA GLY A 79 23.88 0.38 -22.34
C GLY A 79 22.89 -0.70 -21.90
N LEU A 80 22.16 -0.43 -20.81
CA LEU A 80 21.23 -1.36 -20.16
C LEU A 80 20.04 -1.75 -21.04
N HIS A 81 19.45 -0.79 -21.77
CA HIS A 81 18.28 -1.08 -22.62
C HIS A 81 18.61 -2.07 -23.73
N GLU A 82 19.76 -1.92 -24.41
CA GLU A 82 20.21 -2.85 -25.44
C GLU A 82 20.69 -4.18 -24.83
N LEU A 83 21.31 -4.15 -23.65
CA LEU A 83 21.71 -5.37 -22.93
C LEU A 83 20.53 -6.24 -22.51
N LEU A 84 19.44 -5.62 -22.05
CA LEU A 84 18.26 -6.33 -21.54
C LEU A 84 17.15 -6.47 -22.59
N ASP A 85 17.25 -5.81 -23.74
CA ASP A 85 16.17 -5.74 -24.74
C ASP A 85 14.84 -5.26 -24.11
N PHE A 86 14.90 -4.14 -23.35
CA PHE A 86 13.73 -3.59 -22.66
C PHE A 86 13.42 -2.15 -23.10
N PRO A 87 12.21 -1.88 -23.62
CA PRO A 87 11.85 -0.56 -24.15
C PRO A 87 11.34 0.43 -23.09
N GLY A 88 11.02 -0.03 -21.88
CA GLY A 88 10.53 0.82 -20.79
C GLY A 88 11.66 1.33 -19.89
N ALA A 89 11.31 1.92 -18.75
CA ALA A 89 12.27 2.43 -17.78
C ALA A 89 13.02 1.31 -17.05
N ILE A 90 14.31 1.50 -16.79
CA ILE A 90 15.16 0.55 -16.05
C ILE A 90 15.65 1.25 -14.79
N MET A 91 15.17 0.76 -13.64
CA MET A 91 15.70 1.11 -12.34
C MET A 91 16.88 0.18 -11.99
N THR A 92 17.87 0.71 -11.29
CA THR A 92 18.98 -0.09 -10.76
C THR A 92 19.11 0.05 -9.26
N ASP A 93 19.16 -1.09 -8.56
CA ASP A 93 19.58 -1.16 -7.17
C ASP A 93 21.10 -1.03 -7.05
N SER A 94 21.58 -0.53 -5.90
CA SER A 94 23.00 -0.30 -5.57
C SER A 94 23.71 -1.52 -5.00
N GLY A 95 22.97 -2.61 -4.76
CA GLY A 95 23.49 -3.83 -4.16
C GLY A 95 23.35 -3.87 -2.64
N SER A 96 22.61 -2.94 -2.03
CA SER A 96 22.38 -2.91 -0.58
C SER A 96 21.81 -4.23 -0.03
N PHE A 97 21.09 -5.01 -0.83
CA PHE A 97 20.71 -6.38 -0.46
C PHE A 97 21.94 -7.27 -0.16
N GLN A 98 22.99 -7.21 -0.98
CA GLN A 98 24.25 -7.91 -0.74
C GLN A 98 24.98 -7.38 0.50
N LEU A 99 24.85 -6.09 0.85
CA LEU A 99 25.33 -5.58 2.13
C LEU A 99 24.60 -6.23 3.31
N ALA A 100 23.28 -6.44 3.20
CA ALA A 100 22.48 -7.12 4.23
C ALA A 100 22.87 -8.60 4.38
N GLU A 101 23.17 -9.29 3.28
CA GLU A 101 23.46 -10.73 3.25
C GLU A 101 24.93 -11.05 3.58
N TYR A 102 25.87 -10.28 3.04
CA TYR A 102 27.31 -10.58 3.10
C TYR A 102 28.14 -9.58 3.92
N GLY A 103 27.56 -8.43 4.31
CA GLY A 103 28.17 -7.46 5.22
C GLY A 103 29.20 -6.51 4.62
N GLU A 104 29.54 -6.62 3.33
CA GLU A 104 30.52 -5.75 2.66
C GLU A 104 30.05 -5.35 1.25
N ILE A 105 30.10 -4.04 0.96
CA ILE A 105 30.05 -3.45 -0.39
C ILE A 105 31.33 -2.64 -0.57
N ASP A 106 32.04 -2.86 -1.67
CA ASP A 106 33.30 -2.18 -2.00
C ASP A 106 33.09 -1.09 -3.06
N VAL A 107 32.03 -0.29 -2.91
CA VAL A 107 31.70 0.83 -3.82
C VAL A 107 31.06 1.97 -3.01
N THR A 108 31.47 3.21 -3.29
CA THR A 108 30.90 4.42 -2.70
C THR A 108 29.61 4.87 -3.42
N THR A 109 28.86 5.79 -2.81
CA THR A 109 27.66 6.37 -3.43
C THR A 109 27.99 7.06 -4.76
N GLU A 110 29.09 7.81 -4.81
CA GLU A 110 29.51 8.53 -6.03
C GLU A 110 29.92 7.55 -7.14
N GLU A 111 30.67 6.50 -6.80
CA GLU A 111 31.10 5.48 -7.76
C GLU A 111 29.91 4.70 -8.33
N ILE A 112 28.96 4.27 -7.49
CA ILE A 112 27.81 3.50 -7.98
C ILE A 112 26.86 4.36 -8.81
N LEU A 113 26.58 5.61 -8.41
CA LEU A 113 25.74 6.50 -9.19
C LEU A 113 26.39 6.88 -10.53
N ALA A 114 27.71 7.08 -10.55
CA ALA A 114 28.45 7.30 -11.79
C ALA A 114 28.36 6.08 -12.72
N PHE A 115 28.53 4.87 -12.18
CA PHE A 115 28.42 3.63 -12.96
C PHE A 115 27.00 3.43 -13.50
N GLN A 116 25.96 3.58 -12.66
CA GLN A 116 24.55 3.52 -13.06
C GLN A 116 24.25 4.54 -14.17
N ARG A 117 24.79 5.76 -14.05
CA ARG A 117 24.68 6.77 -15.10
C ARG A 117 25.35 6.31 -16.39
N GLU A 118 26.56 5.78 -16.33
CA GLU A 118 27.34 5.32 -17.49
C GLU A 118 26.64 4.19 -18.26
N ILE A 119 26.14 3.19 -17.55
CA ILE A 119 25.45 2.04 -18.18
C ILE A 119 24.04 2.36 -18.66
N GLY A 120 23.52 3.57 -18.42
CA GLY A 120 22.21 3.96 -18.92
C GLY A 120 21.03 3.58 -18.02
N SER A 121 21.21 3.58 -16.69
CA SER A 121 20.09 3.48 -15.76
C SER A 121 19.21 4.73 -15.81
N ASP A 122 17.89 4.56 -15.73
CA ASP A 122 16.92 5.65 -15.73
C ASP A 122 16.58 6.14 -14.33
N ILE A 123 16.61 5.22 -13.36
CA ILE A 123 16.43 5.49 -11.95
C ILE A 123 17.56 4.81 -11.18
N GLY A 124 18.48 5.62 -10.66
CA GLY A 124 19.61 5.17 -9.87
C GLY A 124 19.29 5.09 -8.38
N THR A 125 20.02 4.23 -7.67
CA THR A 125 19.92 4.09 -6.20
C THR A 125 21.30 4.32 -5.60
N PRO A 126 21.43 5.20 -4.59
CA PRO A 126 22.67 5.34 -3.84
C PRO A 126 22.90 4.11 -2.94
N VAL A 127 24.10 4.00 -2.35
CA VAL A 127 24.33 2.97 -1.33
C VAL A 127 23.63 3.40 -0.03
N ASP A 128 22.88 2.49 0.59
CA ASP A 128 22.24 2.69 1.90
C ASP A 128 22.60 1.55 2.85
N ILE A 129 22.19 1.66 4.12
CA ILE A 129 22.33 0.56 5.09
C ILE A 129 20.94 0.00 5.39
N PRO A 130 20.58 -1.20 4.89
CA PRO A 130 19.30 -1.82 5.16
C PRO A 130 19.26 -2.38 6.58
N THR A 131 18.98 -1.50 7.55
CA THR A 131 18.88 -1.84 8.97
C THR A 131 17.78 -2.87 9.21
N PRO A 132 18.11 -4.10 9.65
CA PRO A 132 17.12 -5.16 9.85
C PRO A 132 16.04 -4.77 10.88
N PRO A 133 14.86 -5.43 10.86
CA PRO A 133 13.88 -5.30 11.93
C PRO A 133 14.45 -5.62 13.33
N ASP A 134 13.91 -4.95 14.34
CA ASP A 134 14.11 -5.23 15.77
C ASP A 134 15.56 -5.18 16.28
N VAL A 135 16.45 -4.49 15.56
CA VAL A 135 17.79 -4.19 16.07
C VAL A 135 17.71 -3.19 17.23
N ALA A 136 18.74 -3.17 18.07
CA ALA A 136 18.86 -2.18 19.14
C ALA A 136 18.76 -0.75 18.58
N ARG A 137 18.05 0.13 19.28
CA ARG A 137 17.78 1.50 18.83
C ARG A 137 19.06 2.27 18.51
N GLU A 138 20.11 2.11 19.31
CA GLU A 138 21.40 2.76 19.08
C GLU A 138 22.04 2.34 17.75
N ARG A 139 21.86 1.07 17.37
CA ARG A 139 22.32 0.55 16.07
C ARG A 139 21.48 1.14 14.94
N ALA A 140 20.15 1.16 15.08
CA ALA A 140 19.26 1.73 14.08
C ALA A 140 19.55 3.21 13.84
N GLU A 141 19.77 4.00 14.89
CA GLU A 141 20.12 5.42 14.80
C GLU A 141 21.49 5.62 14.12
N SER A 142 22.50 4.80 14.44
CA SER A 142 23.83 4.89 13.83
C SER A 142 23.84 4.51 12.34
N GLU A 143 23.15 3.43 11.97
CA GLU A 143 23.06 3.00 10.57
C GLU A 143 22.21 3.96 9.74
N LEU A 144 21.12 4.50 10.32
CA LEU A 144 20.31 5.54 9.70
C LEU A 144 21.12 6.81 9.46
N ALA A 145 21.92 7.28 10.42
CA ALA A 145 22.78 8.45 10.24
C ALA A 145 23.77 8.28 9.07
N THR A 146 24.29 7.06 8.89
CA THR A 146 25.17 6.75 7.74
C THR A 146 24.39 6.76 6.43
N THR A 147 23.15 6.27 6.42
CA THR A 147 22.28 6.35 5.24
C THR A 147 21.98 7.80 4.88
N GLN A 148 21.67 8.65 5.87
CA GLN A 148 21.42 10.08 5.67
C GLN A 148 22.63 10.81 5.08
N GLU A 149 23.85 10.56 5.59
CA GLU A 149 25.09 11.09 5.01
C GLU A 149 25.24 10.68 3.52
N ARG A 150 24.90 9.44 3.17
CA ARG A 150 24.96 8.97 1.79
C ARG A 150 23.88 9.58 0.89
N LEU A 151 22.71 9.91 1.43
CA LEU A 151 21.68 10.66 0.72
C LEU A 151 22.13 12.09 0.44
N GLU A 152 22.76 12.76 1.42
CA GLU A 152 23.34 14.10 1.23
C GLU A 152 24.45 14.11 0.16
N ILE A 153 25.26 13.04 0.10
CA ILE A 153 26.23 12.84 -0.97
C ILE A 153 25.52 12.68 -2.32
N ALA A 154 24.52 11.80 -2.40
CA ALA A 154 23.76 11.53 -3.63
C ALA A 154 23.11 12.80 -4.19
N ASP A 155 22.56 13.65 -3.31
CA ASP A 155 21.96 14.95 -3.63
C ASP A 155 22.95 15.91 -4.33
N GLY A 156 24.25 15.77 -4.04
CA GLY A 156 25.31 16.55 -4.67
C GLY A 156 25.89 15.96 -5.96
N VAL A 157 25.50 14.75 -6.36
CA VAL A 157 26.01 14.07 -7.57
C VAL A 157 25.22 14.53 -8.80
N ASP A 158 25.92 14.96 -9.85
CA ASP A 158 25.27 15.21 -11.14
C ASP A 158 24.89 13.88 -11.82
N THR A 159 23.60 13.54 -11.81
CA THR A 159 23.04 12.36 -12.49
C THR A 159 22.45 12.68 -13.86
N GLY A 160 22.46 13.95 -14.29
CA GLY A 160 21.83 14.38 -15.54
C GLY A 160 20.31 14.20 -15.53
N GLU A 161 19.78 13.46 -16.50
CA GLU A 161 18.33 13.15 -16.61
C GLU A 161 17.93 11.88 -15.85
N MET A 162 18.89 11.16 -15.26
CA MET A 162 18.63 9.97 -14.44
C MET A 162 18.05 10.41 -13.09
N LEU A 163 16.87 9.88 -12.76
CA LEU A 163 16.27 10.08 -11.45
C LEU A 163 17.05 9.32 -10.38
N THR A 164 16.97 9.75 -9.12
CA THR A 164 17.68 9.10 -8.02
C THR A 164 16.75 8.79 -6.86
N THR A 165 16.88 7.59 -6.29
CA THR A 165 16.10 7.20 -5.11
C THR A 165 16.69 7.75 -3.81
N ALA A 166 15.83 7.87 -2.80
CA ALA A 166 16.19 8.21 -1.43
C ALA A 166 15.67 7.12 -0.46
N PRO A 167 16.41 6.00 -0.28
CA PRO A 167 15.97 4.92 0.60
C PRO A 167 15.74 5.37 2.05
N ILE A 168 14.56 5.09 2.57
CA ILE A 168 14.12 5.39 3.94
C ILE A 168 14.37 4.15 4.80
N GLN A 169 15.22 4.32 5.80
CA GLN A 169 15.60 3.29 6.78
C GLN A 169 15.13 3.66 8.19
N GLY A 170 15.44 2.83 9.18
CA GLY A 170 15.02 3.07 10.57
C GLY A 170 14.46 1.85 11.31
N SER A 171 14.65 0.63 10.78
CA SER A 171 14.18 -0.62 11.41
C SER A 171 12.66 -0.60 11.66
N THR A 172 12.19 -1.14 12.79
CA THR A 172 10.79 -1.18 13.23
C THR A 172 10.41 -0.01 14.15
N TYR A 173 11.19 1.09 14.18
CA TYR A 173 10.89 2.26 15.02
C TYR A 173 10.12 3.34 14.23
N PRO A 174 8.82 3.57 14.50
CA PRO A 174 8.03 4.54 13.74
C PRO A 174 8.59 5.96 13.79
N ASP A 175 9.14 6.39 14.94
CA ASP A 175 9.72 7.72 15.09
C ASP A 175 11.02 7.90 14.30
N LEU A 176 11.78 6.83 14.04
CA LEU A 176 12.95 6.88 13.17
C LEU A 176 12.53 6.92 11.70
N ARG A 177 11.53 6.11 11.32
CA ARG A 177 11.00 6.05 9.95
C ARG A 177 10.42 7.38 9.49
N GLU A 178 9.65 8.04 10.36
CA GLU A 178 9.08 9.36 10.07
C GLU A 178 10.16 10.43 9.87
N ARG A 179 11.14 10.53 10.78
CA ARG A 179 12.26 11.47 10.64
C ARG A 179 13.16 11.16 9.43
N ALA A 180 13.36 9.88 9.13
CA ALA A 180 14.12 9.45 7.97
C ALA A 180 13.41 9.87 6.67
N ALA A 181 12.09 9.70 6.62
CA ALA A 181 11.26 10.15 5.51
C ALA A 181 11.28 11.68 5.36
N GLU A 182 11.18 12.44 6.45
CA GLU A 182 11.30 13.91 6.41
C GLU A 182 12.66 14.36 5.86
N HIS A 183 13.75 13.70 6.28
CA HIS A 183 15.09 13.99 5.79
C HIS A 183 15.22 13.67 4.30
N ALA A 184 14.77 12.50 3.86
CA ALA A 184 14.75 12.11 2.45
C ALA A 184 13.86 13.06 1.63
N HIS A 185 12.70 13.47 2.15
CA HIS A 185 11.83 14.44 1.51
C HIS A 185 12.49 15.83 1.38
N GLY A 186 13.43 16.15 2.27
CA GLY A 186 14.17 17.41 2.27
C GLY A 186 15.29 17.50 1.21
N THR A 187 15.67 16.40 0.56
CA THR A 187 16.63 16.40 -0.54
C THR A 187 15.95 16.64 -1.90
N ASP A 188 16.74 16.92 -2.93
CA ASP A 188 16.31 17.06 -4.33
C ASP A 188 16.21 15.69 -5.05
N LEU A 189 16.26 14.57 -4.32
CA LEU A 189 16.05 13.22 -4.85
C LEU A 189 14.57 12.94 -5.19
N ASP A 190 14.31 11.91 -5.99
CA ASP A 190 13.07 11.80 -6.77
C ASP A 190 12.08 10.72 -6.31
N VAL A 191 12.59 9.56 -5.89
CA VAL A 191 11.77 8.37 -5.55
C VAL A 191 12.10 7.90 -4.14
N PHE A 192 11.11 7.46 -3.36
CA PHE A 192 11.26 7.23 -1.91
C PHE A 192 11.03 5.76 -1.53
N PRO A 193 12.05 4.90 -1.66
CA PRO A 193 11.92 3.52 -1.24
C PRO A 193 11.82 3.35 0.27
N VAL A 194 10.89 2.53 0.74
CA VAL A 194 10.83 2.05 2.12
C VAL A 194 11.65 0.77 2.23
N GLY A 195 12.86 0.89 2.78
CA GLY A 195 13.85 -0.18 2.81
C GLY A 195 13.78 -1.10 4.03
N ALA A 196 14.49 -2.23 3.94
CA ALA A 196 14.65 -3.24 5.00
C ALA A 196 13.34 -3.87 5.52
N VAL A 197 12.29 -3.89 4.70
CA VAL A 197 10.98 -4.49 5.04
C VAL A 197 10.77 -5.90 4.51
N VAL A 198 11.69 -6.42 3.67
CA VAL A 198 11.64 -7.80 3.14
C VAL A 198 11.51 -8.86 4.25
N PRO A 199 12.27 -8.79 5.37
CA PRO A 199 12.11 -9.76 6.44
C PRO A 199 10.70 -9.72 7.07
N LEU A 200 10.09 -8.54 7.21
CA LEU A 200 8.71 -8.41 7.72
C LEU A 200 7.70 -9.15 6.82
N MET A 201 7.85 -8.99 5.51
CA MET A 201 6.97 -9.67 4.54
C MET A 201 7.18 -11.18 4.52
N ASN A 202 8.44 -11.65 4.60
CA ASN A 202 8.77 -13.08 4.65
C ASN A 202 8.28 -13.75 5.95
N GLU A 203 8.27 -13.01 7.06
CA GLU A 203 7.77 -13.44 8.36
C GLU A 203 6.27 -13.17 8.56
N TYR A 204 5.58 -12.63 7.54
CA TYR A 204 4.14 -12.35 7.55
C TYR A 204 3.73 -11.31 8.62
N ARG A 205 4.63 -10.39 8.99
CA ARG A 205 4.45 -9.29 9.96
C ARG A 205 3.85 -8.06 9.29
N TYR A 206 2.61 -8.18 8.81
CA TYR A 206 1.95 -7.15 8.02
C TYR A 206 1.43 -5.97 8.85
N ASP A 207 1.24 -6.14 10.15
CA ASP A 207 1.01 -5.08 11.13
C ASP A 207 2.24 -4.17 11.26
N ASP A 208 3.43 -4.74 11.48
CA ASP A 208 4.67 -3.96 11.51
C ASP A 208 4.94 -3.26 10.16
N LEU A 209 4.63 -3.94 9.04
CA LEU A 209 4.73 -3.33 7.71
C LEU A 209 3.80 -2.11 7.59
N ALA A 210 2.56 -2.22 8.08
CA ALA A 210 1.59 -1.13 8.04
C ALA A 210 2.07 0.08 8.87
N ASP A 211 2.58 -0.16 10.08
CA ASP A 211 3.14 0.90 10.93
C ASP A 211 4.36 1.59 10.30
N VAL A 212 5.28 0.81 9.71
CA VAL A 212 6.47 1.34 9.04
C VAL A 212 6.08 2.21 7.84
N VAL A 213 5.17 1.74 6.98
CA VAL A 213 4.73 2.50 5.80
C VAL A 213 3.96 3.76 6.22
N ALA A 214 3.03 3.64 7.18
CA ALA A 214 2.28 4.78 7.70
C ALA A 214 3.22 5.86 8.27
N ALA A 215 4.25 5.44 9.02
CA ALA A 215 5.26 6.34 9.57
C ALA A 215 6.09 7.04 8.49
N CYS A 216 6.57 6.29 7.49
CA CYS A 216 7.26 6.90 6.35
C CYS A 216 6.36 7.93 5.65
N LYS A 217 5.09 7.60 5.41
CA LYS A 217 4.15 8.49 4.73
C LYS A 217 3.86 9.79 5.48
N ARG A 218 3.97 9.83 6.81
CA ARG A 218 3.84 11.09 7.58
C ARG A 218 4.99 12.06 7.33
N GLY A 219 6.18 11.55 7.02
CA GLY A 219 7.35 12.38 6.70
C GLY A 219 7.48 12.75 5.22
N LEU A 220 6.57 12.31 4.35
CA LEU A 220 6.61 12.55 2.91
C LEU A 220 5.49 13.47 2.45
N GLY A 221 5.79 14.35 1.50
CA GLY A 221 4.79 15.10 0.74
C GLY A 221 3.96 14.23 -0.21
N GLU A 222 2.85 14.78 -0.72
CA GLU A 222 2.02 14.11 -1.72
C GLU A 222 2.72 13.94 -3.08
N ASP A 223 3.71 14.77 -3.39
CA ASP A 223 4.51 14.71 -4.61
C ASP A 223 5.63 13.65 -4.57
N ALA A 224 5.75 12.88 -3.48
CA ALA A 224 6.78 11.86 -3.30
C ALA A 224 6.26 10.46 -3.70
N PRO A 225 6.69 9.85 -4.83
CA PRO A 225 6.35 8.47 -5.16
C PRO A 225 7.06 7.49 -4.22
N VAL A 226 6.30 6.58 -3.62
CA VAL A 226 6.79 5.65 -2.59
C VAL A 226 6.99 4.25 -3.16
N HIS A 227 8.18 3.71 -3.01
CA HIS A 227 8.53 2.38 -3.49
C HIS A 227 8.65 1.41 -2.31
N LEU A 228 7.84 0.35 -2.26
CA LEU A 228 7.98 -0.69 -1.24
C LEU A 228 9.00 -1.75 -1.68
N PHE A 229 10.23 -1.67 -1.15
CA PHE A 229 11.33 -2.53 -1.61
C PHE A 229 11.10 -4.02 -1.32
N GLY A 230 11.28 -4.85 -2.34
CA GLY A 230 11.15 -6.30 -2.34
C GLY A 230 9.72 -6.81 -2.11
N ALA A 231 8.72 -5.94 -2.22
CA ALA A 231 7.32 -6.30 -2.06
C ALA A 231 6.77 -6.94 -3.33
N GLY A 232 6.87 -8.28 -3.39
CA GLY A 232 6.58 -9.02 -4.61
C GLY A 232 5.36 -9.94 -4.61
N HIS A 233 4.68 -10.11 -3.47
CA HIS A 233 3.57 -11.04 -3.34
C HIS A 233 2.21 -10.30 -3.42
N PRO A 234 1.28 -10.75 -4.29
CA PRO A 234 0.06 -9.98 -4.56
C PRO A 234 -0.96 -9.90 -3.41
N MET A 235 -0.83 -10.74 -2.38
CA MET A 235 -1.74 -10.79 -1.24
C MET A 235 -1.75 -9.47 -0.44
N MET A 236 -0.64 -8.72 -0.46
CA MET A 236 -0.49 -7.50 0.31
C MET A 236 -0.57 -6.21 -0.52
N PHE A 237 -0.67 -6.28 -1.86
CA PHE A 237 -0.61 -5.10 -2.73
C PHE A 237 -1.71 -4.10 -2.37
N ALA A 238 -2.95 -4.56 -2.20
CA ALA A 238 -4.07 -3.67 -1.90
C ALA A 238 -3.85 -2.88 -0.59
N MET A 239 -3.34 -3.54 0.46
CA MET A 239 -3.07 -2.92 1.75
C MET A 239 -1.92 -1.91 1.65
N ALA A 240 -0.81 -2.29 1.00
CA ALA A 240 0.33 -1.40 0.81
C ALA A 240 -0.04 -0.17 -0.03
N VAL A 241 -0.83 -0.36 -1.09
CA VAL A 241 -1.35 0.76 -1.88
C VAL A 241 -2.29 1.63 -1.04
N ALA A 242 -3.21 1.06 -0.26
CA ALA A 242 -4.11 1.84 0.60
C ALA A 242 -3.36 2.65 1.68
N LEU A 243 -2.15 2.24 2.06
CA LEU A 243 -1.22 3.00 2.91
C LEU A 243 -0.43 4.08 2.14
N GLY A 244 -0.42 4.04 0.81
CA GLY A 244 0.19 5.04 -0.06
C GLY A 244 1.48 4.63 -0.75
N CYS A 245 1.73 3.33 -0.95
CA CYS A 245 2.79 2.84 -1.82
C CYS A 245 2.40 2.91 -3.31
N ASP A 246 3.33 3.36 -4.15
CA ASP A 246 3.15 3.59 -5.59
C ASP A 246 3.94 2.58 -6.45
N LEU A 247 5.10 2.11 -5.98
CA LEU A 247 5.96 1.19 -6.72
C LEU A 247 6.25 -0.06 -5.88
N PHE A 248 6.37 -1.19 -6.57
CA PHE A 248 6.66 -2.50 -5.98
C PHE A 248 7.71 -3.19 -6.83
N ASP A 249 8.63 -3.93 -6.24
CA ASP A 249 9.55 -4.79 -6.99
C ASP A 249 9.52 -6.25 -6.51
N SER A 250 9.72 -7.18 -7.46
CA SER A 250 9.59 -8.60 -7.18
C SER A 250 10.56 -9.46 -7.98
N ALA A 251 11.39 -10.22 -7.26
CA ALA A 251 12.02 -11.44 -7.78
C ALA A 251 11.13 -12.68 -7.50
N ALA A 252 10.06 -12.52 -6.72
CA ALA A 252 9.26 -13.63 -6.22
C ALA A 252 8.64 -14.45 -7.36
N TYR A 253 8.23 -13.82 -8.47
CA TYR A 253 7.64 -14.54 -9.60
C TYR A 253 8.55 -15.66 -10.14
N ALA A 254 9.85 -15.39 -10.25
CA ALA A 254 10.86 -16.32 -10.76
C ALA A 254 11.39 -17.24 -9.66
N LEU A 255 11.70 -16.69 -8.47
CA LEU A 255 12.19 -17.49 -7.34
C LEU A 255 11.15 -18.53 -6.90
N TYR A 256 9.88 -18.16 -6.87
CA TYR A 256 8.81 -19.07 -6.47
C TYR A 256 8.60 -20.12 -7.54
N ALA A 257 8.66 -19.75 -8.83
CA ALA A 257 8.56 -20.72 -9.91
C ALA A 257 9.66 -21.79 -9.85
N ARG A 258 10.91 -21.41 -9.56
CA ARG A 258 12.04 -22.34 -9.36
C ARG A 258 11.79 -23.33 -8.22
N ASP A 259 11.10 -22.88 -7.19
CA ASP A 259 10.74 -23.68 -6.03
C ASP A 259 9.40 -24.42 -6.20
N GLY A 260 8.81 -24.46 -7.41
CA GLY A 260 7.50 -25.08 -7.64
C GLY A 260 6.33 -24.37 -6.94
N ARG A 261 6.49 -23.11 -6.57
CA ARG A 261 5.50 -22.29 -5.85
C ARG A 261 4.63 -21.46 -6.80
N TYR A 262 3.32 -21.59 -6.62
CA TYR A 262 2.24 -20.97 -7.39
C TYR A 262 1.65 -19.80 -6.61
N LEU A 263 1.76 -18.58 -7.15
CA LEU A 263 1.21 -17.38 -6.52
C LEU A 263 -0.30 -17.27 -6.74
N THR A 264 -0.99 -16.81 -5.70
CA THR A 264 -2.39 -16.37 -5.74
C THR A 264 -2.52 -15.02 -5.05
N VAL A 265 -3.65 -14.33 -5.25
CA VAL A 265 -3.98 -13.12 -4.47
C VAL A 265 -4.28 -13.40 -3.00
N ARG A 266 -4.30 -14.68 -2.58
CA ARG A 266 -4.59 -15.11 -1.20
C ARG A 266 -3.39 -15.74 -0.49
N GLY A 267 -2.26 -15.90 -1.17
CA GLY A 267 -1.12 -16.63 -0.63
C GLY A 267 -0.39 -17.41 -1.72
N THR A 268 0.39 -18.40 -1.29
CA THR A 268 1.20 -19.25 -2.17
C THR A 268 0.83 -20.71 -1.97
N GLU A 269 0.70 -21.45 -3.06
CA GLU A 269 0.50 -22.90 -3.07
C GLU A 269 1.74 -23.61 -3.63
N HIS A 270 1.92 -24.89 -3.33
CA HIS A 270 2.96 -25.70 -3.95
C HIS A 270 2.35 -26.53 -5.08
N LEU A 271 2.95 -26.52 -6.28
CA LEU A 271 2.41 -27.17 -7.48
C LEU A 271 2.15 -28.67 -7.26
N ASP A 272 2.98 -29.34 -6.46
CA ASP A 272 2.82 -30.77 -6.13
C ASP A 272 1.54 -31.09 -5.34
N ASP A 273 1.02 -30.11 -4.60
CA ASP A 273 -0.18 -30.27 -3.77
C ASP A 273 -1.46 -29.82 -4.50
N MET A 274 -1.35 -29.39 -5.76
CA MET A 274 -2.47 -28.85 -6.53
C MET A 274 -3.12 -29.89 -7.44
N ASP A 275 -4.45 -29.99 -7.33
CA ASP A 275 -5.29 -30.77 -8.24
C ASP A 275 -5.92 -29.92 -9.36
N TYR A 276 -6.12 -28.62 -9.12
CA TYR A 276 -6.70 -27.67 -10.09
C TYR A 276 -5.99 -26.33 -10.01
N PHE A 277 -5.88 -25.63 -11.14
CA PHE A 277 -5.46 -24.22 -11.12
C PHE A 277 -6.66 -23.30 -10.88
N PRO A 278 -6.68 -22.51 -9.78
CA PRO A 278 -7.75 -21.56 -9.49
C PRO A 278 -7.53 -20.21 -10.19
N CYS A 279 -7.15 -20.22 -11.47
CA CYS A 279 -6.84 -19.03 -12.25
C CYS A 279 -7.32 -19.16 -13.69
N SER A 280 -7.50 -18.02 -14.37
CA SER A 280 -7.93 -17.96 -15.77
C SER A 280 -6.90 -17.28 -16.68
N CYS A 281 -5.63 -17.24 -16.27
CA CYS A 281 -4.54 -16.74 -17.11
C CYS A 281 -4.28 -17.71 -18.28
N PRO A 282 -3.54 -17.28 -19.33
CA PRO A 282 -3.25 -18.12 -20.49
C PRO A 282 -2.66 -19.49 -20.12
N VAL A 283 -1.79 -19.55 -19.11
CA VAL A 283 -1.20 -20.80 -18.61
C VAL A 283 -2.26 -21.71 -18.01
N CYS A 284 -3.04 -21.21 -17.05
CA CYS A 284 -4.00 -22.03 -16.29
C CYS A 284 -5.24 -22.45 -17.09
N VAL A 285 -5.50 -21.82 -18.24
CA VAL A 285 -6.57 -22.25 -19.17
C VAL A 285 -6.09 -23.32 -20.14
N GLU A 286 -4.80 -23.35 -20.47
CA GLU A 286 -4.22 -24.30 -21.41
C GLU A 286 -3.74 -25.60 -20.73
N TYR A 287 -3.28 -25.52 -19.49
CA TYR A 287 -2.62 -26.61 -18.77
C TYR A 287 -3.31 -26.95 -17.45
N GLU A 288 -3.17 -28.20 -17.02
CA GLU A 288 -3.54 -28.68 -15.68
C GLU A 288 -2.28 -28.81 -14.79
N PRO A 289 -2.41 -28.86 -13.44
CA PRO A 289 -1.26 -29.03 -12.55
C PRO A 289 -0.42 -30.28 -12.84
N ALA A 290 -1.06 -31.37 -13.29
CA ALA A 290 -0.35 -32.59 -13.67
C ALA A 290 0.49 -32.42 -14.95
N ASP A 291 0.08 -31.52 -15.86
CA ASP A 291 0.84 -31.25 -17.08
C ASP A 291 2.16 -30.57 -16.73
N LEU A 292 2.14 -29.50 -15.93
CA LEU A 292 3.35 -28.77 -15.53
C LEU A 292 4.32 -29.68 -14.76
N ARG A 293 3.81 -30.54 -13.86
CA ARG A 293 4.63 -31.51 -13.11
C ARG A 293 5.30 -32.57 -14.01
N ALA A 294 4.74 -32.84 -15.18
CA ALA A 294 5.25 -33.83 -16.12
C ALA A 294 6.22 -33.24 -17.15
N MET A 295 6.36 -31.90 -17.23
CA MET A 295 7.29 -31.22 -18.14
C MET A 295 8.73 -31.29 -17.64
N ASP A 296 9.67 -30.96 -18.52
CA ASP A 296 11.03 -30.65 -18.08
C ASP A 296 11.04 -29.43 -17.17
N ASP A 297 11.95 -29.44 -16.19
CA ASP A 297 12.03 -28.43 -15.12
C ASP A 297 12.05 -27.00 -15.68
N GLN A 298 12.76 -26.76 -16.79
CA GLN A 298 12.90 -25.42 -17.37
C GLN A 298 11.60 -24.90 -17.98
N ARG A 299 10.89 -25.73 -18.75
CA ARG A 299 9.59 -25.34 -19.31
C ARG A 299 8.51 -25.21 -18.24
N GLY A 300 8.50 -26.11 -17.25
CA GLY A 300 7.59 -26.03 -16.12
C GLY A 300 7.79 -24.75 -15.31
N GLU A 301 9.05 -24.40 -15.03
CA GLU A 301 9.43 -23.15 -14.35
C GLU A 301 8.99 -21.91 -15.15
N ASP A 302 9.26 -21.84 -16.46
CA ASP A 302 8.83 -20.71 -17.31
C ASP A 302 7.32 -20.50 -17.26
N LEU A 303 6.53 -21.57 -17.41
CA LEU A 303 5.07 -21.49 -17.33
C LEU A 303 4.58 -21.04 -15.94
N LEU A 304 5.20 -21.54 -14.88
CA LEU A 304 4.85 -21.15 -13.51
C LEU A 304 5.24 -19.68 -13.23
N ALA A 305 6.38 -19.21 -13.74
CA ALA A 305 6.80 -17.82 -13.65
C ALA A 305 5.87 -16.88 -14.43
N ARG A 306 5.41 -17.30 -15.63
CA ARG A 306 4.39 -16.58 -16.40
C ARG A 306 3.07 -16.49 -15.65
N HIS A 307 2.60 -17.59 -15.06
CA HIS A 307 1.42 -17.58 -14.20
C HIS A 307 1.59 -16.58 -13.04
N ASN A 308 2.71 -16.65 -12.34
CA ASN A 308 3.01 -15.77 -11.21
C ASN A 308 2.96 -14.28 -11.61
N LEU A 309 3.51 -13.92 -12.78
CA LEU A 309 3.42 -12.58 -13.36
C LEU A 309 1.98 -12.19 -13.75
N HIS A 310 1.21 -13.11 -14.34
CA HIS A 310 -0.19 -12.86 -14.69
C HIS A 310 -1.03 -12.51 -13.45
N VAL A 311 -0.80 -13.20 -12.33
CA VAL A 311 -1.49 -12.90 -11.07
C VAL A 311 -1.05 -11.57 -10.48
N THR A 312 0.25 -11.28 -10.44
CA THR A 312 0.75 -10.03 -9.85
C THR A 312 0.30 -8.80 -10.64
N TYR A 313 0.46 -8.79 -11.96
CA TYR A 313 -0.01 -7.69 -12.81
C TYR A 313 -1.54 -7.61 -12.86
N GLY A 314 -2.24 -8.75 -12.79
CA GLY A 314 -3.70 -8.78 -12.67
C GLY A 314 -4.19 -8.09 -11.40
N GLU A 315 -3.51 -8.30 -10.28
CA GLU A 315 -3.85 -7.65 -9.01
C GLU A 315 -3.57 -6.14 -9.06
N ILE A 316 -2.45 -5.70 -9.63
CA ILE A 316 -2.17 -4.26 -9.83
C ILE A 316 -3.28 -3.59 -10.65
N ARG A 317 -3.73 -4.21 -11.75
CA ARG A 317 -4.87 -3.68 -12.54
C ARG A 317 -6.16 -3.63 -11.74
N THR A 318 -6.42 -4.63 -10.90
CA THR A 318 -7.59 -4.68 -10.02
C THR A 318 -7.57 -3.54 -9.01
N ILE A 319 -6.41 -3.26 -8.41
CA ILE A 319 -6.21 -2.15 -7.47
C ILE A 319 -6.37 -0.80 -8.15
N LYS A 320 -5.81 -0.60 -9.36
CA LYS A 320 -6.00 0.63 -10.13
C LYS A 320 -7.48 0.91 -10.40
N GLN A 321 -8.23 -0.12 -10.78
CA GLN A 321 -9.68 -0.01 -10.98
C GLN A 321 -10.39 0.33 -9.67
N ALA A 322 -9.96 -0.28 -8.55
CA ALA A 322 -10.58 -0.02 -7.26
C ALA A 322 -10.40 1.42 -6.77
N ILE A 323 -9.20 2.00 -6.96
CA ILE A 323 -8.95 3.44 -6.70
C ILE A 323 -9.83 4.31 -7.59
N ARG A 324 -10.00 3.93 -8.86
CA ARG A 324 -10.82 4.66 -9.81
C ARG A 324 -12.26 4.78 -9.33
N ASP A 325 -12.83 3.66 -8.94
CA ASP A 325 -14.23 3.53 -8.53
C ASP A 325 -14.45 4.00 -7.08
N GLY A 326 -13.40 3.98 -6.25
CA GLY A 326 -13.45 4.38 -4.84
C GLY A 326 -13.88 3.25 -3.92
N ASP A 327 -13.48 2.01 -4.23
CA ASP A 327 -13.75 0.80 -3.44
C ASP A 327 -12.45 0.03 -3.06
N LEU A 328 -11.31 0.74 -2.99
CA LEU A 328 -10.03 0.15 -2.57
C LEU A 328 -10.12 -0.44 -1.16
N MET A 329 -10.85 0.20 -0.25
CA MET A 329 -11.00 -0.30 1.12
C MET A 329 -11.80 -1.59 1.20
N GLU A 330 -12.78 -1.81 0.31
CA GLU A 330 -13.49 -3.07 0.10
C GLU A 330 -12.55 -4.15 -0.44
N LEU A 331 -11.68 -3.79 -1.39
CA LEU A 331 -10.67 -4.70 -1.91
C LEU A 331 -9.67 -5.12 -0.82
N VAL A 332 -9.16 -4.18 -0.03
CA VAL A 332 -8.31 -4.45 1.15
C VAL A 332 -9.02 -5.38 2.12
N ASP A 333 -10.28 -5.08 2.43
CA ASP A 333 -11.10 -5.91 3.31
C ASP A 333 -11.16 -7.35 2.79
N SER A 334 -11.51 -7.54 1.52
CA SER A 334 -11.56 -8.86 0.87
C SER A 334 -10.22 -9.61 0.94
N ARG A 335 -9.10 -8.93 0.63
CA ARG A 335 -7.76 -9.53 0.64
C ARG A 335 -7.28 -9.87 2.05
N ALA A 336 -7.63 -9.06 3.05
CA ALA A 336 -7.24 -9.28 4.44
C ALA A 336 -7.80 -10.60 5.03
N ARG A 337 -8.85 -11.19 4.42
CA ARG A 337 -9.42 -12.49 4.83
C ARG A 337 -8.64 -13.69 4.28
N ALA A 338 -7.54 -13.45 3.58
CA ALA A 338 -6.66 -14.49 3.06
C ALA A 338 -5.84 -15.17 4.16
N HIS A 339 -5.35 -14.41 5.15
CA HIS A 339 -4.44 -14.89 6.20
C HIS A 339 -4.68 -14.14 7.52
N PRO A 340 -4.55 -14.78 8.70
CA PRO A 340 -4.74 -14.10 9.99
C PRO A 340 -3.86 -12.85 10.16
N THR A 341 -2.58 -12.91 9.79
CA THR A 341 -1.70 -11.74 9.92
C THR A 341 -1.99 -10.65 8.89
N MET A 342 -2.61 -10.97 7.76
CA MET A 342 -3.13 -9.94 6.83
C MET A 342 -4.33 -9.22 7.45
N LEU A 343 -5.16 -9.92 8.24
CA LEU A 343 -6.23 -9.31 9.00
C LEU A 343 -5.68 -8.41 10.12
N ASP A 344 -4.61 -8.83 10.80
CA ASP A 344 -3.92 -7.99 11.77
C ASP A 344 -3.35 -6.73 11.09
N GLY A 345 -2.68 -6.88 9.93
CA GLY A 345 -2.22 -5.75 9.12
C GLY A 345 -3.34 -4.79 8.69
N TYR A 346 -4.52 -5.29 8.29
CA TYR A 346 -5.67 -4.45 7.98
C TYR A 346 -6.20 -3.70 9.21
N ARG A 347 -6.21 -4.32 10.39
CA ARG A 347 -6.61 -3.65 11.63
C ARG A 347 -5.62 -2.54 12.01
N THR A 348 -4.32 -2.79 11.87
CA THR A 348 -3.29 -1.77 12.06
C THR A 348 -3.42 -0.64 11.05
N LEU A 349 -3.70 -0.94 9.77
CA LEU A 349 -4.01 0.09 8.77
C LEU A 349 -5.17 1.00 9.23
N LEU A 350 -6.22 0.44 9.83
CA LEU A 350 -7.35 1.19 10.37
C LEU A 350 -7.06 1.87 11.72
N ASP A 351 -5.99 1.51 12.42
CA ASP A 351 -5.46 2.31 13.54
C ASP A 351 -4.91 3.66 13.03
N HIS A 352 -4.51 3.73 11.76
CA HIS A 352 -4.09 4.96 11.07
C HIS A 352 -5.22 5.64 10.27
N ALA A 353 -6.49 5.34 10.55
CA ALA A 353 -7.61 5.84 9.75
C ALA A 353 -7.71 7.38 9.70
N GLU A 354 -7.31 8.10 10.76
CA GLU A 354 -7.22 9.57 10.75
C GLU A 354 -6.18 10.09 9.75
N GLN A 355 -5.04 9.41 9.64
CA GLN A 355 -4.02 9.73 8.62
C GLN A 355 -4.57 9.48 7.22
N LEU A 356 -5.23 8.34 7.00
CA LEU A 356 -5.83 7.99 5.71
C LEU A 356 -6.95 8.96 5.30
N GLU A 357 -7.71 9.50 6.25
CA GLU A 357 -8.80 10.45 6.00
C GLU A 357 -8.34 11.70 5.26
N THR A 358 -7.10 12.15 5.53
CA THR A 358 -6.55 13.40 4.99
C THR A 358 -6.48 13.44 3.46
N THR A 359 -6.23 12.29 2.82
CA THR A 359 -6.16 12.15 1.35
C THR A 359 -7.37 11.44 0.77
N ASP A 360 -8.19 10.82 1.62
CA ASP A 360 -9.35 10.08 1.19
C ASP A 360 -10.40 10.99 0.51
N ARG A 361 -11.08 10.48 -0.52
CA ARG A 361 -12.04 11.27 -1.30
C ARG A 361 -13.25 11.65 -0.46
N ILE A 362 -13.62 12.94 -0.51
CA ILE A 362 -14.81 13.48 0.15
C ILE A 362 -16.10 12.75 -0.25
N ALA A 363 -16.17 12.28 -1.50
CA ALA A 363 -17.30 11.51 -2.02
C ALA A 363 -16.83 10.41 -2.98
N LYS A 364 -17.39 9.22 -2.80
CA LYS A 364 -17.21 8.03 -3.62
C LYS A 364 -18.57 7.56 -4.12
N ASP A 365 -18.58 6.51 -4.94
CA ASP A 365 -19.82 5.88 -5.37
C ASP A 365 -20.43 5.06 -4.19
N THR A 366 -21.07 3.93 -4.47
CA THR A 366 -21.71 3.12 -3.42
C THR A 366 -20.66 2.39 -2.57
N VAL A 367 -20.66 2.64 -1.26
CA VAL A 367 -19.77 1.98 -0.29
C VAL A 367 -20.47 0.76 0.31
N PHE A 368 -19.70 -0.30 0.55
CA PHE A 368 -20.21 -1.54 1.14
C PHE A 368 -19.56 -1.82 2.50
N HIS A 369 -20.37 -1.85 3.56
CA HIS A 369 -19.91 -2.19 4.90
C HIS A 369 -20.10 -3.67 5.20
N THR A 370 -19.16 -4.50 4.73
CA THR A 370 -19.28 -5.96 4.79
C THR A 370 -18.59 -6.61 5.99
N SER A 371 -17.94 -5.84 6.86
CA SER A 371 -17.14 -6.36 7.96
C SER A 371 -17.22 -5.49 9.22
N THR A 372 -16.83 -6.07 10.36
CA THR A 372 -16.65 -5.34 11.61
C THR A 372 -15.65 -4.20 11.45
N GLU A 373 -14.55 -4.45 10.75
CA GLU A 373 -13.48 -3.49 10.50
C GLU A 373 -13.94 -2.29 9.66
N SER A 374 -14.94 -2.47 8.78
CA SER A 374 -15.45 -1.39 7.93
C SER A 374 -16.04 -0.20 8.71
N ALA A 375 -16.42 -0.40 9.97
CA ALA A 375 -16.87 0.68 10.84
C ALA A 375 -15.76 1.70 11.16
N ARG A 376 -14.48 1.34 10.99
CA ARG A 376 -13.33 2.18 11.31
C ARG A 376 -12.73 2.87 10.09
N ARG A 377 -13.39 2.81 8.93
CA ARG A 377 -12.88 3.35 7.67
C ARG A 377 -12.86 4.89 7.66
N PRO A 378 -12.03 5.51 6.79
CA PRO A 378 -11.84 6.96 6.75
C PRO A 378 -13.14 7.76 6.62
N GLU A 379 -14.13 7.28 5.88
CA GLU A 379 -15.42 7.97 5.71
C GLU A 379 -16.24 8.07 7.00
N VAL A 380 -16.16 7.07 7.88
CA VAL A 380 -16.82 7.09 9.19
C VAL A 380 -16.08 8.06 10.12
N VAL A 381 -14.75 7.99 10.13
CA VAL A 381 -13.88 8.90 10.89
C VAL A 381 -14.14 10.36 10.50
N ARG A 382 -14.14 10.66 9.19
CA ARG A 382 -14.45 11.97 8.64
C ARG A 382 -15.80 12.48 9.12
N HIS A 383 -16.83 11.64 9.05
CA HIS A 383 -18.17 12.04 9.45
C HIS A 383 -18.19 12.42 10.93
N HIS A 384 -17.62 11.58 11.81
CA HIS A 384 -17.53 11.88 13.24
C HIS A 384 -16.74 13.16 13.55
N GLN A 385 -15.62 13.39 12.86
CA GLN A 385 -14.86 14.64 12.99
C GLN A 385 -15.71 15.86 12.62
N ARG A 386 -16.55 15.75 11.57
CA ARG A 386 -17.41 16.84 11.09
C ARG A 386 -18.66 17.10 11.92
N LEU A 387 -18.96 16.28 12.93
CA LEU A 387 -20.07 16.54 13.85
C LEU A 387 -19.87 17.83 14.65
N ASP A 388 -18.63 18.32 14.78
CA ASP A 388 -18.31 19.60 15.41
C ASP A 388 -18.71 20.84 14.58
N ARG A 389 -19.14 20.65 13.33
CA ARG A 389 -19.56 21.72 12.42
C ARG A 389 -21.02 22.12 12.60
N PHE A 390 -21.78 21.34 13.37
CA PHE A 390 -23.17 21.62 13.66
C PHE A 390 -23.28 22.38 14.98
N ASP A 391 -24.10 23.43 14.98
CA ASP A 391 -24.41 24.27 16.14
C ASP A 391 -25.87 24.02 16.53
N LEU A 392 -26.07 23.10 17.48
CA LEU A 392 -27.36 22.62 17.92
C LEU A 392 -27.75 23.27 19.24
N SER A 393 -29.04 23.56 19.38
CA SER A 393 -29.63 24.07 20.61
C SER A 393 -31.06 23.53 20.76
N GLY A 394 -31.57 23.53 21.99
CA GLY A 394 -32.91 22.98 22.26
C GLY A 394 -32.92 21.47 22.41
N SER A 395 -34.07 20.83 22.18
CA SER A 395 -34.25 19.38 22.28
C SER A 395 -33.99 18.69 20.94
N ILE A 396 -33.01 17.78 20.91
CA ILE A 396 -32.61 17.05 19.71
C ILE A 396 -32.92 15.57 19.89
N LEU A 397 -33.70 15.00 18.98
CA LEU A 397 -33.93 13.57 18.88
C LEU A 397 -33.00 12.95 17.85
N LEU A 398 -32.17 12.01 18.28
CA LEU A 398 -31.38 11.14 17.43
C LEU A 398 -32.09 9.79 17.35
N THR A 399 -32.57 9.37 16.17
CA THR A 399 -33.41 8.15 16.11
C THR A 399 -33.23 7.29 14.87
N GLU A 400 -33.37 5.97 15.06
CA GLU A 400 -33.52 4.98 13.99
C GLU A 400 -34.95 4.94 13.41
N GLY A 401 -35.91 5.61 14.05
CA GLY A 401 -37.33 5.60 13.70
C GLY A 401 -37.81 6.85 12.94
N GLU A 402 -39.09 7.21 13.15
CA GLU A 402 -39.72 8.37 12.54
C GLU A 402 -39.38 9.68 13.29
N ARG A 403 -39.73 10.83 12.69
CA ARG A 403 -39.60 12.15 13.33
C ARG A 403 -40.59 12.26 14.49
N ASP A 404 -40.22 13.01 15.52
CA ASP A 404 -41.11 13.33 16.64
C ASP A 404 -41.24 14.85 16.77
N GLU A 405 -42.47 15.36 16.71
CA GLU A 405 -42.78 16.80 16.77
C GLU A 405 -42.58 17.40 18.17
N GLU A 406 -42.35 16.56 19.20
CA GLU A 406 -42.03 17.02 20.56
C GLU A 406 -40.60 17.58 20.69
N TYR A 407 -39.75 17.33 19.70
CA TYR A 407 -38.35 17.78 19.67
C TYR A 407 -38.16 18.94 18.70
N ASP A 408 -37.28 19.87 19.04
CA ASP A 408 -36.93 21.00 18.18
C ASP A 408 -36.31 20.51 16.86
N GLU A 409 -35.49 19.46 16.91
CA GLU A 409 -34.95 18.77 15.73
C GLU A 409 -34.98 17.24 15.87
N SER A 410 -35.07 16.54 14.72
CA SER A 410 -35.05 15.08 14.64
C SER A 410 -34.06 14.61 13.57
N TRP A 411 -32.97 13.98 14.01
CA TRP A 411 -31.89 13.46 13.18
C TRP A 411 -31.98 11.94 13.04
N GLN A 412 -31.42 11.41 11.96
CA GLN A 412 -31.24 9.98 11.79
C GLN A 412 -30.01 9.51 12.55
N VAL A 413 -30.03 8.27 13.02
CA VAL A 413 -28.85 7.54 13.50
C VAL A 413 -28.77 6.24 12.74
N THR A 414 -27.62 5.95 12.14
CA THR A 414 -27.41 4.72 11.39
C THR A 414 -26.04 4.15 11.70
N PRO A 415 -25.92 2.94 12.28
CA PRO A 415 -24.62 2.32 12.45
C PRO A 415 -23.99 1.87 11.11
N PRO A 416 -22.67 2.01 10.91
CA PRO A 416 -21.68 2.50 11.88
C PRO A 416 -21.53 4.04 11.94
N PHE A 417 -22.22 4.79 11.09
CA PHE A 417 -22.04 6.23 10.91
C PHE A 417 -22.48 7.10 12.10
N GLY A 418 -23.40 6.65 12.93
CA GLY A 418 -23.94 7.49 14.01
C GLY A 418 -24.91 8.56 13.49
N PRO A 419 -25.01 9.73 14.17
CA PRO A 419 -26.05 10.70 13.90
C PRO A 419 -25.78 11.58 12.68
N TYR A 420 -26.82 11.94 11.93
CA TYR A 420 -26.77 12.92 10.85
C TYR A 420 -28.16 13.56 10.58
N PRO A 421 -28.21 14.80 10.05
CA PRO A 421 -29.46 15.43 9.65
C PRO A 421 -30.20 14.59 8.62
N ARG A 422 -31.53 14.47 8.73
CA ARG A 422 -32.34 13.65 7.81
C ARG A 422 -32.25 14.12 6.37
N GLU A 423 -31.98 15.40 6.16
CA GLU A 423 -31.80 16.02 4.86
C GLU A 423 -30.53 15.53 4.14
N MET A 424 -29.65 14.83 4.86
CA MET A 424 -28.42 14.22 4.35
C MET A 424 -28.55 12.72 4.06
N SER A 425 -29.73 12.11 4.16
CA SER A 425 -29.92 10.65 3.92
C SER A 425 -29.46 10.19 2.54
N ASP A 426 -29.54 11.08 1.54
CA ASP A 426 -29.16 10.79 0.15
C ASP A 426 -27.73 11.26 -0.16
N ALA A 427 -26.95 11.63 0.86
CA ALA A 427 -25.57 12.09 0.73
C ALA A 427 -24.58 11.00 1.19
N TYR A 428 -23.39 10.99 0.57
CA TYR A 428 -22.27 10.17 1.01
C TYR A 428 -21.82 10.55 2.44
N PRO A 429 -21.52 9.58 3.33
CA PRO A 429 -21.54 8.13 3.13
C PRO A 429 -22.86 7.43 3.51
N PHE A 430 -23.94 8.15 3.81
CA PHE A 430 -25.20 7.57 4.33
C PHE A 430 -26.02 6.77 3.31
N THR A 431 -25.65 6.87 2.03
CA THR A 431 -26.16 6.01 0.95
C THR A 431 -25.47 4.65 0.87
N ALA A 432 -24.60 4.31 1.83
CA ALA A 432 -23.89 3.04 1.84
C ALA A 432 -24.82 1.85 2.09
N GLU A 433 -24.44 0.70 1.51
CA GLU A 433 -25.12 -0.57 1.73
C GLU A 433 -24.57 -1.24 2.99
N VAL A 434 -25.44 -1.42 3.98
CA VAL A 434 -25.15 -2.02 5.28
C VAL A 434 -25.96 -3.31 5.48
N PRO A 435 -25.39 -4.37 6.08
CA PRO A 435 -26.15 -5.58 6.37
C PRO A 435 -27.18 -5.33 7.47
N GLU A 436 -28.33 -6.00 7.39
CA GLU A 436 -29.36 -5.94 8.43
C GLU A 436 -28.84 -6.41 9.80
N ARG A 437 -27.88 -7.35 9.79
CA ARG A 437 -27.25 -7.89 11.00
C ARG A 437 -25.83 -7.34 11.14
N LEU A 438 -25.71 -6.31 11.97
CA LEU A 438 -24.45 -5.65 12.27
C LEU A 438 -23.68 -6.30 13.43
N SER A 439 -22.38 -6.06 13.48
CA SER A 439 -21.55 -6.41 14.63
C SER A 439 -21.76 -5.41 15.77
N PRO A 440 -21.52 -5.80 17.04
CA PRO A 440 -21.55 -4.86 18.16
C PRO A 440 -20.68 -3.61 17.95
N GLN A 441 -19.53 -3.77 17.30
CA GLN A 441 -18.59 -2.68 17.03
C GLN A 441 -19.17 -1.60 16.09
N ALA A 442 -20.09 -1.96 15.18
CA ALA A 442 -20.75 -0.96 14.34
C ALA A 442 -21.64 -0.05 15.19
N TYR A 443 -22.41 -0.62 16.12
CA TYR A 443 -23.22 0.14 17.08
C TYR A 443 -22.36 0.94 18.04
N GLU A 444 -21.26 0.37 18.52
CA GLU A 444 -20.30 1.08 19.37
C GLU A 444 -19.70 2.30 18.67
N THR A 445 -19.36 2.17 17.38
CA THR A 445 -18.87 3.28 16.57
C THR A 445 -19.95 4.35 16.41
N ALA A 446 -21.18 3.95 16.10
CA ALA A 446 -22.32 4.88 16.02
C ALA A 446 -22.55 5.62 17.34
N ALA A 447 -22.39 4.93 18.48
CA ALA A 447 -22.48 5.49 19.82
C ALA A 447 -21.36 6.52 20.08
N ASP A 448 -20.14 6.26 19.62
CA ASP A 448 -19.04 7.24 19.68
C ASP A 448 -19.39 8.52 18.90
N GLY A 449 -20.07 8.38 17.75
CA GLY A 449 -20.62 9.52 16.99
C GLY A 449 -21.69 10.30 17.77
N VAL A 450 -22.60 9.60 18.45
CA VAL A 450 -23.60 10.23 19.35
C VAL A 450 -22.92 11.00 20.49
N ALA A 451 -21.93 10.39 21.14
CA ALA A 451 -21.16 11.02 22.20
C ALA A 451 -20.47 12.29 21.70
N ARG A 452 -19.79 12.21 20.54
CA ARG A 452 -19.11 13.34 19.92
C ARG A 452 -20.07 14.51 19.62
N LEU A 453 -21.25 14.23 19.06
CA LEU A 453 -22.25 15.27 18.76
C LEU A 453 -22.71 15.99 20.03
N ALA A 454 -23.00 15.24 21.10
CA ALA A 454 -23.42 15.78 22.38
C ALA A 454 -22.31 16.61 23.06
N GLU A 455 -21.06 16.15 23.00
CA GLU A 455 -19.90 16.87 23.53
C GLU A 455 -19.65 18.20 22.81
N CYS A 456 -19.85 18.24 21.49
CA CYS A 456 -19.70 19.46 20.70
C CYS A 456 -20.84 20.47 20.92
N ASN A 457 -22.00 20.02 21.42
CA ASN A 457 -23.21 20.81 21.56
C ASN A 457 -23.75 20.77 23.01
N PRO A 458 -23.02 21.34 23.98
CA PRO A 458 -23.38 21.26 25.41
C PRO A 458 -24.69 22.00 25.77
N ASP A 459 -25.15 22.91 24.92
CA ASP A 459 -26.40 23.66 25.10
C ASP A 459 -27.64 22.92 24.55
N ALA A 460 -27.43 21.80 23.84
CA ALA A 460 -28.50 20.94 23.34
C ALA A 460 -28.83 19.83 24.35
N THR A 461 -30.12 19.50 24.49
CA THR A 461 -30.58 18.32 25.21
C THR A 461 -30.79 17.19 24.21
N VAL A 462 -29.96 16.16 24.26
CA VAL A 462 -29.95 15.08 23.27
C VAL A 462 -30.67 13.85 23.81
N THR A 463 -31.56 13.28 23.00
CA THR A 463 -32.18 11.97 23.25
C THR A 463 -31.82 10.99 22.14
N LEU A 464 -31.28 9.82 22.48
CA LEU A 464 -31.06 8.71 21.56
C LEU A 464 -32.24 7.72 21.67
N ALA A 465 -33.04 7.61 20.61
CA ALA A 465 -34.10 6.63 20.49
C ALA A 465 -33.70 5.51 19.52
N GLN A 466 -33.43 4.33 20.07
CA GLN A 466 -32.81 3.20 19.36
C GLN A 466 -33.65 1.93 19.53
N PHE A 467 -33.53 0.94 18.62
CA PHE A 467 -34.21 -0.35 18.74
C PHE A 467 -33.49 -1.30 19.69
N GLU A 468 -32.55 -2.12 19.21
CA GLU A 468 -31.91 -3.19 20.01
C GLU A 468 -30.37 -3.06 20.03
N TRP A 469 -29.85 -1.87 20.34
CA TRP A 469 -28.42 -1.63 20.49
C TRP A 469 -27.85 -2.49 21.64
N PRO A 470 -26.68 -3.12 21.44
CA PRO A 470 -26.06 -3.94 22.47
C PRO A 470 -25.65 -3.07 23.68
N GLU A 471 -25.63 -3.68 24.87
CA GLU A 471 -25.19 -3.02 26.11
C GLU A 471 -23.80 -2.36 25.97
N SER A 472 -22.90 -2.96 25.18
CA SER A 472 -21.56 -2.41 24.94
C SER A 472 -21.58 -1.08 24.18
N ALA A 473 -22.55 -0.87 23.28
CA ALA A 473 -22.74 0.40 22.58
C ALA A 473 -23.41 1.43 23.49
N LEU A 474 -24.43 1.04 24.24
CA LEU A 474 -25.10 1.92 25.20
C LEU A 474 -24.15 2.43 26.29
N ALA A 475 -23.18 1.63 26.70
CA ALA A 475 -22.15 2.03 27.66
C ALA A 475 -21.19 3.13 27.15
N ARG A 476 -21.16 3.38 25.84
CA ARG A 476 -20.38 4.47 25.22
C ARG A 476 -21.16 5.78 25.08
N VAL A 477 -22.49 5.72 25.22
CA VAL A 477 -23.34 6.91 25.21
C VAL A 477 -23.19 7.62 26.56
N PRO A 478 -22.87 8.93 26.59
CA PRO A 478 -22.62 9.65 27.84
C PRO A 478 -23.93 9.88 28.62
N ASP A 479 -23.82 10.00 29.95
CA ASP A 479 -24.96 10.27 30.85
C ASP A 479 -25.76 11.54 30.52
N SER A 480 -25.17 12.48 29.76
CA SER A 480 -25.84 13.68 29.27
C SER A 480 -26.87 13.41 28.17
N VAL A 481 -26.82 12.23 27.54
CA VAL A 481 -27.75 11.80 26.50
C VAL A 481 -28.81 10.90 27.11
N THR A 482 -30.09 11.26 26.95
CA THR A 482 -31.20 10.41 27.38
C THR A 482 -31.38 9.26 26.41
N VAL A 483 -31.41 8.01 26.88
CA VAL A 483 -31.63 6.83 26.02
C VAL A 483 -33.08 6.34 26.13
N ARG A 484 -33.73 6.12 24.99
CA ARG A 484 -35.09 5.57 24.85
C ARG A 484 -35.05 4.32 23.96
N HIS A 485 -35.78 3.28 24.36
CA HIS A 485 -35.98 2.09 23.53
C HIS A 485 -37.19 2.28 22.61
N LEU A 486 -37.04 1.95 21.33
CA LEU A 486 -38.11 1.93 20.34
C LEU A 486 -38.76 0.54 20.30
N GLY A 487 -40.05 0.47 20.00
CA GLY A 487 -40.77 -0.81 19.87
C GLY A 487 -41.25 -1.45 21.18
N GLU A 488 -41.00 -0.82 22.33
CA GLU A 488 -41.71 -1.10 23.59
C GLU A 488 -42.94 -0.19 23.68
N ASP A 489 -44.06 -0.60 23.07
CA ASP A 489 -45.40 -0.03 23.29
C ASP A 489 -46.23 -0.87 24.28
#